data_AF-A0A2N5S0B3-F1
#
_entry.id   AF-A0A2N5S0B3-F1
#
_cell.length_a   1.000
_cell.length_b   1.000
_cell.length_c   1.000
_cell.angle_alpha   90.00
_cell.angle_beta   90.00
_cell.angle_gamma   90.00
#
_symmetry.space_group_name_H-M   'P 1'
#
loop_
_entity.id
_entity.type
_entity.pdbx_description
1 polymer ?
#
loop_
_entity_poly.entity_id
_entity_poly.type
_entity_poly.pdbx_seq_one_letter_code
_entity_poly.pdbx_strand_id
1 'polypeptide(L)'
;NRARYSQVLKACALVSDLKTFSDGDLTEIGDKGTVLSGGQKARISLARALYSPAKVLLLDDVLSAVDSHTAQHLFNHVLNGPLMKDRTCILVTHAVDLCMPAASFVVSLDRGQVLFAGEPSSYKLVSALGTLSEDNEFHGNKKTTDAGPEVTIENLAAPVLNEEDAIVEIKTRATQRLVEEERQAVGAVSLATYRLYYDCLGGFMPLFNSCILFILPELGNVLSTWVLKQWAESNQPSSGPASPNVSSWLTPSTLTSTKLSSTGPSLLYFHEDLSSEKDRSKEKRLDHYILLYLLTGMFALAFELIRETYFTCRSIIAGRKIYERLISTLLNAQVRFFDTVPMGRVLNRLSTDVRTVDRELADALIYMAEDVLSTLAILVVVVAVLPMGFLISTMGACLIYVAIGYLYLASTREIKRSESTSRSPVISLCTEWLMEILEDIPSRCSSSSTHTTGHFSCYGCATDGFLVGLILLLHSSLFLLLFI
;
A
#
# COMPACT_ATOMS: atom_id res chain seq x y z
N ASN A 1 -34.18 -16.30 10.23
CA ASN A 1 -35.24 -15.28 10.39
C ASN A 1 -35.67 -14.64 9.06
N ARG A 2 -36.16 -15.44 8.10
CA ARG A 2 -36.57 -14.90 6.78
C ARG A 2 -37.81 -14.00 6.86
N ALA A 3 -38.75 -14.31 7.75
CA ALA A 3 -39.95 -13.51 7.99
C ALA A 3 -39.62 -12.10 8.50
N ARG A 4 -38.76 -11.99 9.53
CA ARG A 4 -38.30 -10.69 10.07
C ARG A 4 -37.56 -9.88 9.02
N TYR A 5 -36.70 -10.52 8.23
CA TYR A 5 -35.98 -9.86 7.14
C TYR A 5 -36.93 -9.21 6.13
N SER A 6 -37.92 -9.97 5.63
CA SER A 6 -38.93 -9.45 4.71
C SER A 6 -39.76 -8.33 5.32
N GLN A 7 -40.12 -8.45 6.60
CA GLN A 7 -40.87 -7.41 7.32
C GLN A 7 -40.09 -6.10 7.43
N VAL A 8 -38.79 -6.16 7.74
CA VAL A 8 -37.91 -4.98 7.80
C VAL A 8 -37.76 -4.34 6.42
N LEU A 9 -37.53 -5.14 5.37
CA LEU A 9 -37.42 -4.60 4.00
C LEU A 9 -38.68 -3.89 3.54
N LYS A 10 -39.86 -4.45 3.87
CA LYS A 10 -41.16 -3.82 3.57
C LYS A 10 -41.33 -2.51 4.37
N ALA A 11 -41.05 -2.53 5.67
CA ALA A 11 -41.17 -1.35 6.53
C ALA A 11 -40.25 -0.20 6.08
N CYS A 12 -39.02 -0.52 5.67
CA CYS A 12 -38.04 0.45 5.17
C CYS A 12 -38.26 0.88 3.71
N ALA A 13 -39.32 0.43 3.05
CA ALA A 13 -39.60 0.72 1.64
C ALA A 13 -38.44 0.35 0.68
N LEU A 14 -37.63 -0.66 1.01
CA LEU A 14 -36.46 -1.08 0.22
C LEU A 14 -36.82 -2.05 -0.92
N VAL A 15 -38.05 -2.57 -0.94
CA VAL A 15 -38.50 -3.57 -1.92
C VAL A 15 -38.48 -3.02 -3.36
N SER A 16 -38.81 -1.75 -3.54
CA SER A 16 -38.74 -1.08 -4.85
C SER A 16 -37.29 -0.87 -5.32
N ASP A 17 -36.40 -0.49 -4.41
CA ASP A 17 -34.97 -0.31 -4.71
C ASP A 17 -34.33 -1.64 -5.13
N LEU A 18 -34.61 -2.72 -4.38
CA LEU A 18 -34.09 -4.06 -4.69
C LEU A 18 -34.55 -4.58 -6.06
N LYS A 19 -35.75 -4.21 -6.53
CA LYS A 19 -36.21 -4.56 -7.89
C LYS A 19 -35.44 -3.83 -8.99
N THR A 20 -34.84 -2.69 -8.66
CA THR A 20 -34.10 -1.84 -9.61
C THR A 20 -32.65 -2.28 -9.73
N PHE A 21 -32.08 -2.93 -8.70
CA PHE A 21 -30.72 -3.44 -8.73
C PHE A 21 -30.56 -4.64 -9.68
N SER A 22 -29.40 -4.74 -10.33
CA SER A 22 -29.08 -5.78 -11.32
C SER A 22 -29.18 -7.19 -10.75
N ASP A 23 -28.70 -7.39 -9.52
CA ASP A 23 -28.68 -8.68 -8.83
C ASP A 23 -29.58 -8.70 -7.58
N GLY A 24 -30.49 -7.73 -7.50
CA GLY A 24 -31.38 -7.54 -6.37
C GLY A 24 -30.63 -7.46 -5.03
N ASP A 25 -30.97 -8.37 -4.11
CA ASP A 25 -30.43 -8.43 -2.75
C ASP A 25 -28.93 -8.78 -2.67
N LEU A 26 -28.39 -9.43 -3.71
CA LEU A 26 -26.99 -9.86 -3.74
C LEU A 26 -26.07 -8.86 -4.44
N THR A 27 -26.58 -7.68 -4.80
CA THR A 27 -25.80 -6.66 -5.52
C THR A 27 -24.67 -6.15 -4.63
N GLU A 28 -23.45 -6.20 -5.15
CA GLU A 28 -22.27 -5.64 -4.47
C GLU A 28 -22.34 -4.12 -4.48
N ILE A 29 -22.17 -3.45 -3.33
CA ILE A 29 -22.43 -2.00 -3.23
C ILE A 29 -21.14 -1.17 -3.39
N GLY A 30 -19.97 -1.82 -3.38
CA GLY A 30 -18.65 -1.18 -3.43
C GLY A 30 -18.25 -0.47 -2.12
N ASP A 31 -17.04 0.09 -2.10
CA ASP A 31 -16.48 0.80 -0.94
C ASP A 31 -17.42 1.94 -0.49
N LYS A 32 -17.81 1.96 0.80
CA LYS A 32 -18.74 2.96 1.38
C LYS A 32 -20.08 3.12 0.64
N GLY A 33 -20.45 2.12 -0.15
CA GLY A 33 -21.67 2.10 -0.94
C GLY A 33 -21.80 3.25 -1.94
N THR A 34 -20.73 3.67 -2.63
CA THR A 34 -20.78 4.78 -3.61
C THR A 34 -21.91 4.66 -4.64
N VAL A 35 -22.34 3.42 -4.94
CA VAL A 35 -23.41 3.10 -5.89
C VAL A 35 -24.81 3.53 -5.41
N LEU A 36 -25.01 3.72 -4.11
CA LEU A 36 -26.31 4.05 -3.53
C LEU A 36 -26.54 5.56 -3.40
N SER A 37 -27.79 5.99 -3.59
CA SER A 37 -28.21 7.34 -3.23
C SER A 37 -28.17 7.56 -1.71
N GLY A 38 -28.04 8.82 -1.26
CA GLY A 38 -28.04 9.15 0.18
C GLY A 38 -29.25 8.59 0.93
N GLY A 39 -30.45 8.73 0.35
CA GLY A 39 -31.68 8.17 0.93
C GLY A 39 -31.73 6.64 0.94
N GLN A 40 -31.09 5.96 -0.01
CA GLN A 40 -30.93 4.49 0.02
C GLN A 40 -29.96 4.07 1.13
N LYS A 41 -28.81 4.76 1.27
CA LYS A 41 -27.85 4.50 2.37
C LYS A 41 -28.50 4.67 3.74
N ALA A 42 -29.24 5.75 3.93
CA ALA A 42 -29.97 6.02 5.18
C ALA A 42 -30.98 4.91 5.49
N ARG A 43 -31.77 4.47 4.51
CA ARG A 43 -32.76 3.39 4.68
C ARG A 43 -32.12 2.04 4.95
N ILE A 44 -31.00 1.70 4.31
CA ILE A 44 -30.24 0.47 4.58
C ILE A 44 -29.64 0.50 6.00
N SER A 45 -29.09 1.65 6.42
CA SER A 45 -28.59 1.83 7.79
C SER A 45 -29.70 1.66 8.83
N LEU A 46 -30.87 2.27 8.59
CA LEU A 46 -32.06 2.11 9.42
C LEU A 46 -32.53 0.65 9.45
N ALA A 47 -32.55 -0.03 8.30
CA ALA A 47 -32.90 -1.45 8.22
C ALA A 47 -31.94 -2.33 9.04
N ARG A 48 -30.63 -2.05 9.03
CA ARG A 48 -29.63 -2.74 9.88
C ARG A 48 -29.97 -2.57 11.36
N ALA A 49 -30.31 -1.36 11.80
CA ALA A 49 -30.70 -1.09 13.18
C ALA A 49 -31.98 -1.83 13.58
N LEU A 50 -33.03 -1.82 12.74
CA LEU A 50 -34.30 -2.49 13.01
C LEU A 50 -34.19 -4.02 12.99
N TYR A 51 -33.35 -4.56 12.10
CA TYR A 51 -33.12 -5.99 12.02
C TYR A 51 -32.49 -6.54 13.31
N SER A 52 -31.64 -5.73 13.97
CA SER A 52 -31.00 -6.05 15.25
C SER A 52 -32.02 -6.41 16.35
N PRO A 53 -31.72 -7.37 17.25
CA PRO A 53 -32.55 -7.70 18.40
C PRO A 53 -32.47 -6.68 19.55
N ALA A 54 -31.73 -5.57 19.39
CA ALA A 54 -31.52 -4.56 20.44
C ALA A 54 -32.84 -4.03 21.05
N LYS A 55 -32.86 -3.87 22.38
CA LYS A 55 -34.00 -3.29 23.13
C LYS A 55 -34.03 -1.77 23.09
N VAL A 56 -32.86 -1.15 22.95
CA VAL A 56 -32.71 0.31 22.86
C VAL A 56 -32.15 0.61 21.48
N LEU A 57 -32.82 1.52 20.77
CA LEU A 57 -32.45 2.00 19.45
C LEU A 57 -32.12 3.48 19.54
N LEU A 58 -30.93 3.85 19.09
CA LEU A 58 -30.49 5.23 18.96
C LEU A 58 -30.50 5.56 17.47
N LEU A 59 -31.35 6.50 17.07
CA LEU A 59 -31.51 6.92 15.68
C LEU A 59 -31.11 8.39 15.56
N ASP A 60 -30.08 8.66 14.78
CA ASP A 60 -29.58 10.01 14.54
C ASP A 60 -30.02 10.48 13.14
N ASP A 61 -30.99 11.39 13.13
CA ASP A 61 -31.58 12.08 11.97
C ASP A 61 -31.82 11.22 10.72
N VAL A 62 -32.42 10.05 10.92
CA VAL A 62 -32.62 9.04 9.86
C VAL A 62 -33.60 9.47 8.74
N LEU A 63 -34.33 10.57 8.92
CA LEU A 63 -35.38 11.03 8.00
C LEU A 63 -34.93 12.18 7.08
N SER A 64 -33.81 12.85 7.35
CA SER A 64 -33.42 14.06 6.60
C SER A 64 -32.94 13.79 5.18
N ALA A 65 -32.35 12.63 4.93
CA ALA A 65 -31.84 12.22 3.61
C ALA A 65 -32.92 11.61 2.69
N VAL A 66 -34.19 11.60 3.13
CA VAL A 66 -35.29 10.86 2.50
C VAL A 66 -36.40 11.83 2.07
N ASP A 67 -37.07 11.54 0.94
CA ASP A 67 -38.19 12.34 0.46
C ASP A 67 -39.38 12.31 1.43
N SER A 68 -40.25 13.32 1.38
CA SER A 68 -41.36 13.48 2.34
C SER A 68 -42.35 12.31 2.33
N HIS A 69 -42.64 11.72 1.17
CA HIS A 69 -43.54 10.59 1.05
C HIS A 69 -42.93 9.33 1.68
N THR A 70 -41.66 9.04 1.37
CA THR A 70 -40.94 7.92 2.00
C THR A 70 -40.73 8.15 3.50
N ALA A 71 -40.50 9.39 3.95
CA ALA A 71 -40.41 9.72 5.37
C ALA A 71 -41.72 9.44 6.13
N GLN A 72 -42.87 9.78 5.55
CA GLN A 72 -44.19 9.41 6.12
C GLN A 72 -44.40 7.90 6.15
N HIS A 73 -44.01 7.19 5.09
CA HIS A 73 -44.08 5.73 5.06
C HIS A 73 -43.23 5.11 6.17
N LEU A 74 -41.99 5.57 6.33
CA LEU A 74 -41.09 5.15 7.40
C LEU A 74 -41.67 5.47 8.77
N PHE A 75 -42.22 6.66 8.98
CA PHE A 75 -42.85 7.02 10.25
C PHE A 75 -43.99 6.05 10.63
N ASN A 76 -44.90 5.76 9.69
CA ASN A 76 -46.04 4.89 9.95
C ASN A 76 -45.66 3.42 10.15
N HIS A 77 -44.72 2.90 9.35
CA HIS A 77 -44.40 1.46 9.33
C HIS A 77 -43.17 1.07 10.15
N VAL A 78 -42.26 2.00 10.41
CA VAL A 78 -41.08 1.78 11.26
C VAL A 78 -41.37 2.29 12.67
N LEU A 79 -41.60 3.59 12.84
CA LEU A 79 -41.69 4.20 14.18
C LEU A 79 -42.99 3.81 14.90
N ASN A 80 -44.13 3.88 14.21
CA ASN A 80 -45.42 3.41 14.71
C ASN A 80 -45.70 1.92 14.40
N GLY A 81 -44.73 1.23 13.81
CA GLY A 81 -44.90 -0.13 13.33
C GLY A 81 -44.75 -1.21 14.40
N PRO A 82 -45.10 -2.46 14.06
CA PRO A 82 -44.97 -3.61 14.97
C PRO A 82 -43.50 -3.94 15.31
N LEU A 83 -42.54 -3.47 14.52
CA LEU A 83 -41.11 -3.73 14.72
C LEU A 83 -40.51 -2.97 15.91
N MET A 84 -41.13 -1.87 16.33
CA MET A 84 -40.73 -1.06 17.49
C MET A 84 -41.47 -1.45 18.78
N LYS A 85 -42.42 -2.39 18.70
CA LYS A 85 -43.15 -2.86 19.88
C LYS A 85 -42.18 -3.46 20.90
N ASP A 86 -42.34 -3.06 22.16
CA ASP A 86 -41.49 -3.46 23.29
C ASP A 86 -40.02 -3.01 23.19
N ARG A 87 -39.74 -1.93 22.45
CA ARG A 87 -38.41 -1.31 22.33
C ARG A 87 -38.43 0.15 22.74
N THR A 88 -37.33 0.62 23.30
CA THR A 88 -37.09 2.04 23.57
C THR A 88 -36.40 2.65 22.36
N CYS A 89 -37.03 3.66 21.74
CA CYS A 89 -36.45 4.39 20.62
C CYS A 89 -36.12 5.81 21.06
N ILE A 90 -34.85 6.21 20.91
CA ILE A 90 -34.39 7.59 21.07
C ILE A 90 -34.08 8.10 19.67
N LEU A 91 -34.83 9.08 19.21
CA LEU A 91 -34.70 9.68 17.88
C LEU A 91 -34.26 11.13 18.02
N VAL A 92 -33.16 11.47 17.36
CA VAL A 92 -32.75 12.86 17.09
C VAL A 92 -33.25 13.18 15.69
N THR A 93 -33.98 14.28 15.51
CA THR A 93 -34.43 14.67 14.17
C THR A 93 -34.70 16.16 14.05
N HIS A 94 -34.49 16.69 12.85
CA HIS A 94 -34.93 18.03 12.47
C HIS A 94 -36.37 18.05 11.94
N ALA A 95 -36.96 16.90 11.57
CA ALA A 95 -38.33 16.77 11.07
C ALA A 95 -39.34 16.68 12.24
N VAL A 96 -39.39 17.73 13.06
CA VAL A 96 -40.19 17.78 14.29
C VAL A 96 -41.67 17.55 14.00
N ASP A 97 -42.24 18.23 12.99
CA ASP A 97 -43.68 18.17 12.68
C ASP A 97 -44.19 16.74 12.42
N LEU A 98 -43.37 15.91 11.77
CA LEU A 98 -43.72 14.53 11.46
C LEU A 98 -43.67 13.63 12.70
N CYS A 99 -42.69 13.85 13.59
CA CYS A 99 -42.41 12.95 14.71
C CYS A 99 -43.16 13.32 16.00
N MET A 100 -43.59 14.57 16.13
CA MET A 100 -44.29 15.08 17.32
C MET A 100 -45.52 14.27 17.74
N PRO A 101 -46.41 13.80 16.82
CA PRO A 101 -47.62 13.08 17.21
C PRO A 101 -47.38 11.72 17.87
N ALA A 102 -46.25 11.07 17.58
CA ALA A 102 -45.91 9.76 18.14
C ALA A 102 -44.92 9.84 19.32
N ALA A 103 -44.34 11.01 19.58
CA ALA A 103 -43.38 11.17 20.65
C ALA A 103 -44.09 11.11 22.02
N SER A 104 -43.63 10.23 22.90
CA SER A 104 -44.10 10.22 24.30
C SER A 104 -43.38 11.25 25.17
N PHE A 105 -42.13 11.57 24.81
CA PHE A 105 -41.27 12.49 25.54
C PHE A 105 -40.39 13.25 24.56
N VAL A 106 -40.26 14.56 24.73
CA VAL A 106 -39.50 15.44 23.85
C VAL A 106 -38.45 16.19 24.66
N VAL A 107 -37.24 16.25 24.12
CA VAL A 107 -36.11 17.00 24.69
C VAL A 107 -35.59 17.96 23.63
N SER A 108 -35.51 19.25 23.98
CA SER A 108 -34.87 20.28 23.17
C SER A 108 -33.54 20.68 23.81
N LEU A 109 -32.49 20.68 22.99
CA LEU A 109 -31.11 21.00 23.39
C LEU A 109 -30.68 22.28 22.67
N ASP A 110 -30.01 23.19 23.38
CA ASP A 110 -29.29 24.34 22.80
C ASP A 110 -27.94 24.50 23.49
N ARG A 111 -26.88 24.61 22.69
CA ARG A 111 -25.48 24.77 23.16
C ARG A 111 -25.07 23.80 24.28
N GLY A 112 -25.46 22.53 24.18
CA GLY A 112 -25.14 21.50 25.17
C GLY A 112 -25.95 21.57 26.47
N GLN A 113 -26.96 22.45 26.56
CA GLN A 113 -27.89 22.53 27.68
C GLN A 113 -29.29 22.08 27.26
N VAL A 114 -30.02 21.48 28.19
CA VAL A 114 -31.43 21.09 27.98
C VAL A 114 -32.31 22.33 28.17
N LEU A 115 -32.89 22.84 27.08
CA LEU A 115 -33.85 23.94 27.13
C LEU A 115 -35.23 23.47 27.63
N PHE A 116 -35.64 22.30 27.16
CA PHE A 116 -36.96 21.75 27.47
C PHE A 116 -36.89 20.22 27.51
N ALA A 117 -37.57 19.61 28.47
CA ALA A 117 -37.76 18.17 28.56
C ALA A 117 -39.15 17.89 29.15
N GLY A 118 -39.99 17.16 28.42
CA GLY A 118 -41.35 16.87 28.86
C GLY A 118 -42.24 16.28 27.79
N GLU A 119 -43.53 16.17 28.09
CA GLU A 119 -44.53 15.68 27.15
C GLU A 119 -44.81 16.70 26.01
N PRO A 120 -45.16 16.22 24.81
CA PRO A 120 -45.36 17.07 23.62
C PRO A 120 -46.46 18.12 23.79
N SER A 121 -47.45 17.82 24.64
CA SER A 121 -48.64 18.67 24.87
C SER A 121 -48.39 19.87 25.79
N SER A 122 -47.17 20.02 26.31
CA SER A 122 -46.86 21.10 27.23
C SER A 122 -46.59 22.42 26.50
N TYR A 123 -47.27 23.48 26.92
CA TYR A 123 -47.26 24.83 26.31
C TYR A 123 -45.85 25.44 26.12
N LYS A 124 -44.86 25.01 26.91
CA LYS A 124 -43.48 25.52 26.86
C LYS A 124 -42.70 25.08 25.61
N LEU A 125 -43.13 24.00 24.97
CA LEU A 125 -42.51 23.46 23.75
C LEU A 125 -42.85 24.36 22.54
N VAL A 126 -44.10 24.85 22.48
CA VAL A 126 -44.57 25.79 21.44
C VAL A 126 -43.83 27.12 21.49
N SER A 127 -43.52 27.64 22.69
CA SER A 127 -42.71 28.86 22.82
C SER A 127 -41.23 28.68 22.46
N ALA A 128 -40.69 27.46 22.58
CA ALA A 128 -39.29 27.16 22.25
C ALA A 128 -39.10 26.84 20.75
N LEU A 129 -40.09 26.20 20.13
CA LEU A 129 -40.11 25.94 18.68
C LEU A 129 -40.58 27.16 17.86
N GLY A 130 -41.46 27.99 18.41
CA GLY A 130 -42.05 29.14 17.71
C GLY A 130 -41.04 30.20 17.26
N THR A 131 -39.85 30.23 17.85
CA THR A 131 -38.72 31.06 17.41
C THR A 131 -37.97 30.53 16.17
N LEU A 132 -38.28 29.32 15.69
CA LEU A 132 -37.65 28.69 14.51
C LEU A 132 -38.58 28.61 13.29
N SER A 133 -39.87 28.93 13.45
CA SER A 133 -40.92 28.75 12.44
C SER A 133 -41.36 30.05 11.75
N GLU A 134 -40.49 31.05 11.60
CA GLU A 134 -40.81 32.28 10.83
C GLU A 134 -40.57 32.16 9.31
N ASP A 135 -39.99 31.06 8.81
CA ASP A 135 -39.56 30.96 7.39
C ASP A 135 -40.49 30.15 6.45
N ASN A 136 -41.70 29.75 6.85
CA ASN A 136 -42.63 29.05 5.94
C ASN A 136 -44.08 29.54 6.07
N GLU A 137 -44.34 30.80 5.69
CA GLU A 137 -45.70 31.26 5.38
C GLU A 137 -46.09 30.92 3.94
N PHE A 138 -46.79 29.79 3.73
CA PHE A 138 -47.50 29.54 2.48
C PHE A 138 -48.92 30.12 2.56
N HIS A 139 -49.21 31.06 1.65
CA HIS A 139 -50.49 31.74 1.52
C HIS A 139 -51.65 30.77 1.23
N GLY A 140 -52.66 30.74 2.10
CA GLY A 140 -53.93 30.06 1.88
C GLY A 140 -55.11 31.02 2.04
N ASN A 141 -55.49 31.69 0.95
CA ASN A 141 -56.59 32.64 0.90
C ASN A 141 -57.96 31.92 0.97
N LYS A 142 -58.89 32.51 1.73
CA LYS A 142 -60.24 31.99 2.00
C LYS A 142 -61.16 32.36 0.83
N LYS A 143 -61.75 31.36 0.15
CA LYS A 143 -62.99 31.53 -0.63
C LYS A 143 -63.94 30.35 -0.39
N THR A 144 -65.19 30.71 -0.18
CA THR A 144 -66.37 29.88 0.14
C THR A 144 -67.04 29.28 -1.10
N THR A 145 -67.88 28.26 -0.84
CA THR A 145 -69.00 27.67 -1.62
C THR A 145 -68.67 26.87 -2.90
N ASP A 146 -68.93 25.55 -2.93
CA ASP A 146 -70.22 24.93 -3.29
C ASP A 146 -70.23 23.41 -2.99
N ALA A 147 -71.41 22.80 -2.90
CA ALA A 147 -71.69 21.44 -2.42
C ALA A 147 -71.47 20.32 -3.47
N GLY A 148 -71.01 19.14 -3.02
CA GLY A 148 -70.89 17.88 -3.79
C GLY A 148 -70.20 16.79 -2.95
N PRO A 149 -70.49 15.48 -3.14
CA PRO A 149 -70.53 14.52 -2.04
C PRO A 149 -69.16 14.10 -1.50
N GLU A 150 -69.18 13.81 -0.21
CA GLU A 150 -68.08 13.38 0.66
C GLU A 150 -67.50 12.02 0.20
N VAL A 151 -66.22 11.98 -0.17
CA VAL A 151 -65.47 10.75 -0.45
C VAL A 151 -64.80 10.31 0.85
N THR A 152 -65.40 9.32 1.51
CA THR A 152 -64.91 8.69 2.73
C THR A 152 -63.66 7.84 2.44
N ILE A 153 -62.75 7.78 3.42
CA ILE A 153 -61.41 7.16 3.39
C ILE A 153 -61.44 5.63 3.08
N GLU A 154 -62.61 5.00 3.04
CA GLU A 154 -62.76 3.56 2.79
C GLU A 154 -62.57 3.14 1.32
N ASN A 155 -62.63 4.05 0.35
CA ASN A 155 -62.60 3.69 -1.07
C ASN A 155 -61.23 3.80 -1.77
N LEU A 156 -60.16 4.15 -1.05
CA LEU A 156 -58.77 4.13 -1.57
C LEU A 156 -57.93 2.98 -1.00
N ALA A 157 -58.40 2.31 0.05
CA ALA A 157 -57.71 1.19 0.69
C ALA A 157 -58.02 -0.18 0.04
N ALA A 158 -58.96 -0.25 -0.91
CA ALA A 158 -59.52 -1.51 -1.39
C ALA A 158 -58.79 -2.25 -2.53
N PRO A 159 -57.66 -1.80 -3.13
CA PRO A 159 -56.90 -2.69 -4.03
C PRO A 159 -55.56 -3.19 -3.46
N VAL A 160 -55.11 -2.79 -2.26
CA VAL A 160 -53.74 -3.12 -1.78
C VAL A 160 -53.69 -4.31 -0.80
N LEU A 161 -54.82 -4.87 -0.38
CA LEU A 161 -54.88 -5.98 0.58
C LEU A 161 -55.01 -7.39 -0.01
N ASN A 162 -54.85 -7.55 -1.34
CA ASN A 162 -54.87 -8.86 -2.00
C ASN A 162 -53.51 -9.23 -2.64
N GLU A 163 -52.40 -9.03 -1.93
CA GLU A 163 -51.16 -9.76 -2.21
C GLU A 163 -50.80 -10.64 -1.00
N GLU A 164 -51.67 -11.60 -0.69
CA GLU A 164 -51.25 -12.79 0.04
C GLU A 164 -50.28 -13.60 -0.85
N ASP A 165 -49.14 -13.96 -0.27
CA ASP A 165 -48.17 -14.95 -0.77
C ASP A 165 -47.38 -14.65 -2.05
N ALA A 166 -46.99 -13.39 -2.29
CA ALA A 166 -45.78 -13.15 -3.09
C ALA A 166 -44.54 -13.47 -2.26
N ILE A 167 -44.22 -14.78 -2.16
CA ILE A 167 -42.89 -15.27 -1.82
C ILE A 167 -41.94 -14.50 -2.74
N VAL A 168 -41.12 -13.62 -2.18
CA VAL A 168 -40.01 -13.00 -2.92
C VAL A 168 -39.11 -14.15 -3.34
N GLU A 169 -39.31 -14.61 -4.58
CA GLU A 169 -38.48 -15.60 -5.22
C GLU A 169 -37.17 -14.88 -5.54
N ILE A 170 -36.23 -14.98 -4.60
CA ILE A 170 -34.87 -14.45 -4.73
C ILE A 170 -34.21 -15.28 -5.83
N LYS A 171 -34.38 -14.85 -7.08
CA LYS A 171 -33.62 -15.40 -8.20
C LYS A 171 -32.16 -15.03 -7.98
N THR A 172 -31.39 -15.99 -7.50
CA THR A 172 -29.92 -15.99 -7.52
C THR A 172 -29.45 -15.99 -8.97
N ARG A 173 -29.51 -14.82 -9.62
CA ARG A 173 -28.79 -14.59 -10.87
C ARG A 173 -27.32 -14.32 -10.51
N ALA A 174 -26.40 -14.82 -11.34
CA ALA A 174 -24.97 -14.70 -11.10
C ALA A 174 -24.58 -13.23 -10.95
N THR A 175 -24.08 -12.88 -9.76
CA THR A 175 -23.79 -11.52 -9.33
C THR A 175 -22.78 -10.83 -10.25
N GLN A 176 -23.15 -9.67 -10.81
CA GLN A 176 -22.20 -8.73 -11.42
C GLN A 176 -21.40 -8.06 -10.31
N ARG A 177 -20.16 -8.53 -10.12
CA ARG A 177 -19.21 -7.90 -9.19
C ARG A 177 -18.85 -6.51 -9.71
N LEU A 178 -19.12 -5.50 -8.88
CA LEU A 178 -18.86 -4.09 -9.19
C LEU A 178 -17.40 -3.72 -8.92
N VAL A 179 -16.78 -4.40 -7.94
CA VAL A 179 -15.36 -4.26 -7.66
C VAL A 179 -14.60 -5.25 -8.55
N GLU A 180 -13.82 -4.73 -9.49
CA GLU A 180 -12.96 -5.59 -10.30
C GLU A 180 -11.83 -6.17 -9.44
N GLU A 181 -11.80 -7.50 -9.36
CA GLU A 181 -10.63 -8.23 -8.85
C GLU A 181 -9.42 -7.89 -9.71
N GLU A 182 -8.30 -7.60 -9.04
CA GLU A 182 -7.09 -7.15 -9.71
C GLU A 182 -6.53 -8.25 -10.64
N ARG A 183 -6.74 -8.08 -11.94
CA ARG A 183 -6.18 -8.96 -12.96
C ARG A 183 -4.72 -8.59 -13.19
N GLN A 184 -3.82 -9.41 -12.65
CA GLN A 184 -2.38 -9.25 -12.87
C GLN A 184 -1.97 -9.91 -14.19
N ALA A 185 -1.07 -9.27 -14.92
CA ALA A 185 -0.50 -9.83 -16.15
C ALA A 185 0.28 -11.11 -15.83
N VAL A 186 -0.10 -12.22 -16.46
CA VAL A 186 0.58 -13.52 -16.31
C VAL A 186 1.73 -13.60 -17.32
N GLY A 187 2.97 -13.76 -16.84
CA GLY A 187 4.13 -14.01 -17.71
C GLY A 187 5.40 -13.27 -17.32
N ALA A 188 6.29 -13.11 -18.30
CA ALA A 188 7.50 -12.29 -18.15
C ALA A 188 7.15 -10.80 -18.21
N VAL A 189 7.94 -9.98 -17.51
CA VAL A 189 7.81 -8.51 -17.58
C VAL A 189 8.14 -8.07 -19.00
N SER A 190 7.23 -7.29 -19.59
CA SER A 190 7.42 -6.79 -20.96
C SER A 190 8.63 -5.87 -21.05
N LEU A 191 9.38 -5.94 -22.16
CA LEU A 191 10.47 -4.99 -22.44
C LEU A 191 9.99 -3.54 -22.51
N ALA A 192 8.70 -3.33 -22.79
CA ALA A 192 8.08 -2.00 -22.74
C ALA A 192 8.15 -1.38 -21.35
N THR A 193 8.04 -2.17 -20.27
CA THR A 193 8.15 -1.70 -18.89
C THR A 193 9.55 -1.18 -18.58
N TYR A 194 10.58 -1.92 -18.99
CA TYR A 194 11.97 -1.48 -18.86
C TYR A 194 12.22 -0.22 -19.67
N ARG A 195 11.74 -0.18 -20.92
CA ARG A 195 11.86 1.00 -21.79
C ARG A 195 11.21 2.23 -21.16
N LEU A 196 10.03 2.10 -20.57
CA LEU A 196 9.35 3.21 -19.89
C LEU A 196 10.18 3.77 -18.73
N TYR A 197 10.81 2.91 -17.93
CA TYR A 197 11.69 3.34 -16.85
C TYR A 197 12.92 4.09 -17.40
N TYR A 198 13.56 3.56 -18.45
CA TYR A 198 14.69 4.23 -19.11
C TYR A 198 14.32 5.57 -19.77
N ASP A 199 13.13 5.67 -20.36
CA ASP A 199 12.62 6.93 -20.92
C ASP A 199 12.37 7.97 -19.81
N CYS A 200 12.05 7.52 -18.59
CA CYS A 200 11.95 8.38 -17.42
C CYS A 200 13.32 8.86 -16.90
N LEU A 201 14.38 8.05 -17.01
CA LEU A 201 15.76 8.46 -16.66
C LEU A 201 16.32 9.58 -17.55
N GLY A 202 15.77 9.77 -18.76
CA GLY A 202 16.19 10.79 -19.71
C GLY A 202 16.60 10.27 -21.09
N GLY A 203 16.23 9.03 -21.43
CA GLY A 203 16.42 8.46 -22.77
C GLY A 203 17.85 7.96 -23.01
N PHE A 204 18.38 8.18 -24.21
CA PHE A 204 19.64 7.54 -24.66
C PHE A 204 20.92 8.13 -24.02
N MET A 205 20.98 9.45 -23.84
CA MET A 205 22.14 10.14 -23.26
C MET A 205 22.56 9.62 -21.87
N PRO A 206 21.67 9.49 -20.88
CA PRO A 206 22.04 8.97 -19.57
C PRO A 206 22.46 7.49 -19.61
N LEU A 207 21.96 6.69 -20.55
CA LEU A 207 22.37 5.30 -20.71
C LEU A 207 23.81 5.20 -21.21
N PHE A 208 24.20 6.03 -22.17
CA PHE A 208 25.59 6.10 -22.63
C PHE A 208 26.55 6.51 -21.50
N ASN A 209 26.20 7.56 -20.75
CA ASN A 209 26.99 8.01 -19.60
C ASN A 209 27.08 6.94 -18.50
N SER A 210 25.98 6.20 -18.27
CA SER A 210 25.92 5.07 -17.34
C SER A 210 26.90 3.97 -17.74
N CYS A 211 26.93 3.57 -19.01
CA CYS A 211 27.87 2.55 -19.50
C CYS A 211 29.33 2.98 -19.27
N ILE A 212 29.67 4.24 -19.53
CA ILE A 212 31.03 4.76 -19.28
C ILE A 212 31.38 4.71 -17.79
N LEU A 213 30.46 5.15 -16.93
CA LEU A 213 30.68 5.17 -15.48
C LEU A 213 30.75 3.77 -14.85
N PHE A 214 30.26 2.74 -15.51
CA PHE A 214 30.47 1.34 -15.10
C PHE A 214 31.85 0.80 -15.53
N ILE A 215 32.35 1.20 -16.70
CA ILE A 215 33.63 0.71 -17.22
C ILE A 215 34.83 1.35 -16.51
N LEU A 216 34.75 2.64 -16.16
CA LEU A 216 35.89 3.37 -15.59
C LEU A 216 36.36 2.86 -14.21
N PRO A 217 35.48 2.60 -13.21
CA PRO A 217 35.89 2.00 -11.95
C PRO A 217 36.49 0.61 -12.14
N GLU A 218 35.89 -0.21 -13.00
CA GLU A 218 36.37 -1.57 -13.29
C GLU A 218 37.76 -1.56 -13.91
N LEU A 219 38.02 -0.65 -14.86
CA LEU A 219 39.35 -0.44 -15.42
C LEU A 219 40.37 -0.06 -14.33
N GLY A 220 39.98 0.79 -13.38
CA GLY A 220 40.80 1.15 -12.23
C GLY A 220 41.16 -0.04 -11.33
N ASN A 221 40.19 -0.90 -11.05
CA ASN A 221 40.37 -2.13 -10.26
C ASN A 221 41.30 -3.13 -10.96
N VAL A 222 41.10 -3.34 -12.27
CA VAL A 222 41.97 -4.19 -13.10
C VAL A 222 43.40 -3.63 -13.14
N LEU A 223 43.55 -2.32 -13.31
CA LEU A 223 44.86 -1.66 -13.34
C LEU A 223 45.58 -1.79 -11.98
N SER A 224 44.87 -1.60 -10.87
CA SER A 224 45.40 -1.79 -9.51
C SER A 224 45.91 -3.22 -9.31
N THR A 225 45.13 -4.21 -9.75
CA THR A 225 45.50 -5.63 -9.69
C THR A 225 46.71 -5.95 -10.57
N TRP A 226 46.78 -5.33 -11.75
CA TRP A 226 47.93 -5.48 -12.66
C TRP A 226 49.22 -4.87 -12.08
N VAL A 227 49.14 -3.71 -11.43
CA VAL A 227 50.28 -3.11 -10.72
C VAL A 227 50.76 -4.00 -9.59
N LEU A 228 49.83 -4.56 -8.80
CA LEU A 228 50.15 -5.51 -7.74
C LEU A 228 50.84 -6.77 -8.28
N LYS A 229 50.38 -7.29 -9.42
CA LYS A 229 51.03 -8.41 -10.11
C LYS A 229 52.48 -8.06 -10.48
N GLN A 230 52.71 -6.91 -11.11
CA GLN A 230 54.05 -6.50 -11.53
C GLN A 230 54.98 -6.27 -10.32
N TRP A 231 54.46 -5.70 -9.23
CA TRP A 231 55.20 -5.55 -7.98
C TRP A 231 55.61 -6.92 -7.41
N ALA A 232 54.69 -7.88 -7.39
CA ALA A 232 54.96 -9.25 -6.92
C ALA A 232 56.05 -9.95 -7.75
N GLU A 233 56.03 -9.82 -9.08
CA GLU A 233 57.05 -10.37 -9.98
C GLU A 233 58.42 -9.72 -9.74
N SER A 234 58.46 -8.41 -9.48
CA SER A 234 59.71 -7.67 -9.25
C SER A 234 60.42 -8.03 -7.94
N ASN A 235 59.66 -8.55 -6.96
CA ASN A 235 60.16 -8.94 -5.64
C ASN A 235 60.69 -10.39 -5.60
N GLN A 236 60.51 -11.18 -6.66
CA GLN A 236 61.10 -12.52 -6.71
C GLN A 236 62.63 -12.39 -6.86
N PRO A 237 63.43 -12.99 -5.97
CA PRO A 237 64.88 -13.00 -6.14
C PRO A 237 65.18 -13.70 -7.47
N SER A 238 65.95 -13.05 -8.34
CA SER A 238 66.40 -13.59 -9.60
C SER A 238 67.27 -14.83 -9.36
N SER A 239 66.65 -16.00 -9.20
CA SER A 239 67.34 -17.26 -9.45
C SER A 239 67.62 -17.28 -10.95
N GLY A 240 68.90 -17.36 -11.32
CA GLY A 240 69.34 -17.53 -12.71
C GLY A 240 68.67 -18.75 -13.36
N PRO A 241 68.86 -18.95 -14.68
CA PRO A 241 68.16 -20.00 -15.42
C PRO A 241 68.59 -21.38 -14.88
N ALA A 242 67.78 -21.95 -13.99
CA ALA A 242 67.74 -23.40 -13.86
C ALA A 242 67.02 -23.90 -15.11
N SER A 243 67.79 -24.45 -16.05
CA SER A 243 67.31 -25.20 -17.20
C SER A 243 66.08 -26.05 -16.81
N PRO A 244 64.97 -26.00 -17.57
CA PRO A 244 63.82 -26.82 -17.26
C PRO A 244 64.20 -28.28 -17.60
N ASN A 245 64.44 -29.11 -16.60
CA ASN A 245 64.39 -30.55 -16.80
C ASN A 245 62.91 -30.94 -17.00
N VAL A 246 62.52 -30.93 -18.27
CA VAL A 246 61.27 -31.49 -18.78
C VAL A 246 61.31 -33.00 -18.58
N SER A 247 60.84 -33.53 -17.44
CA SER A 247 60.48 -34.96 -17.28
C SER A 247 59.97 -35.36 -15.86
N SER A 248 59.04 -34.61 -15.24
CA SER A 248 58.41 -35.09 -13.99
C SER A 248 56.89 -35.05 -13.95
N TRP A 249 56.22 -34.86 -15.09
CA TRP A 249 54.76 -34.87 -15.17
C TRP A 249 54.15 -36.23 -15.55
N LEU A 250 54.98 -37.28 -15.70
CA LEU A 250 54.52 -38.62 -16.04
C LEU A 250 55.26 -39.68 -15.20
N THR A 251 54.86 -39.84 -13.94
CA THR A 251 54.95 -41.14 -13.25
C THR A 251 53.91 -41.16 -12.12
N PRO A 252 52.88 -42.02 -12.19
CA PRO A 252 52.02 -42.31 -11.06
C PRO A 252 52.74 -43.29 -10.12
N SER A 253 52.49 -43.16 -8.82
CA SER A 253 52.99 -43.98 -7.68
C SER A 253 54.37 -43.62 -7.14
N THR A 254 54.40 -42.99 -5.94
CA THR A 254 54.77 -43.67 -4.69
C THR A 254 54.50 -42.77 -3.49
N LEU A 255 53.66 -43.31 -2.61
CA LEU A 255 53.42 -42.90 -1.23
C LEU A 255 54.72 -42.78 -0.41
N THR A 256 54.74 -41.78 0.49
CA THR A 256 55.49 -41.74 1.76
C THR A 256 57.02 -41.88 1.73
N SER A 257 57.73 -40.75 1.77
CA SER A 257 58.86 -40.60 2.71
C SER A 257 59.16 -39.12 2.99
N THR A 258 58.88 -38.70 4.21
CA THR A 258 59.31 -37.45 4.81
C THR A 258 60.83 -37.35 4.84
N LYS A 259 61.44 -36.43 4.08
CA LYS A 259 62.79 -35.94 4.38
C LYS A 259 62.69 -34.70 5.26
N LEU A 260 62.71 -34.96 6.56
CA LEU A 260 63.06 -34.01 7.60
C LEU A 260 64.60 -33.86 7.57
N SER A 261 65.11 -32.69 7.21
CA SER A 261 66.52 -32.34 7.46
C SER A 261 66.62 -30.89 7.91
N SER A 262 66.62 -30.76 9.23
CA SER A 262 67.45 -29.84 10.04
C SER A 262 67.60 -28.40 9.57
N THR A 263 66.83 -27.54 10.23
CA THR A 263 67.23 -26.20 10.65
C THR A 263 68.70 -26.17 11.12
N GLY A 264 69.49 -25.30 10.49
CA GLY A 264 70.81 -24.88 10.94
C GLY A 264 70.95 -23.37 10.69
N PRO A 265 71.47 -22.58 11.65
CA PRO A 265 71.52 -21.13 11.55
C PRO A 265 72.83 -20.68 10.88
N SER A 266 72.73 -19.98 9.76
CA SER A 266 73.84 -19.21 9.17
C SER A 266 73.45 -17.74 9.26
N LEU A 267 73.60 -17.08 10.42
CA LEU A 267 74.85 -16.57 11.00
C LEU A 267 75.56 -15.59 10.06
N LEU A 268 75.28 -14.31 10.33
CA LEU A 268 76.16 -13.14 10.23
C LEU A 268 77.36 -13.25 9.28
N TYR A 269 77.17 -12.72 8.07
CA TYR A 269 78.23 -11.95 7.44
C TYR A 269 77.79 -10.48 7.39
N PHE A 270 78.33 -9.71 8.32
CA PHE A 270 78.56 -8.29 8.15
C PHE A 270 79.41 -8.13 6.89
N HIS A 271 78.87 -7.48 5.86
CA HIS A 271 79.67 -6.84 4.83
C HIS A 271 79.18 -5.40 4.74
N GLU A 272 79.83 -4.55 5.52
CA GLU A 272 79.76 -3.11 5.36
C GLU A 272 80.71 -2.72 4.20
N ASP A 273 80.38 -1.59 3.56
CA ASP A 273 81.13 -0.91 2.50
C ASP A 273 81.10 -1.51 1.09
N LEU A 274 79.95 -1.37 0.39
CA LEU A 274 79.79 -0.68 -0.92
C LEU A 274 78.34 -0.86 -1.50
N SER A 275 77.27 -0.65 -0.72
CA SER A 275 75.88 -0.92 -1.18
C SER A 275 74.86 0.23 -1.05
N SER A 276 75.26 1.43 -0.62
CA SER A 276 74.34 2.57 -0.43
C SER A 276 73.57 2.98 -1.70
N GLU A 277 74.17 2.81 -2.89
CA GLU A 277 73.53 3.09 -4.18
C GLU A 277 72.51 2.02 -4.60
N LYS A 278 72.75 0.74 -4.22
CA LYS A 278 71.92 -0.40 -4.62
C LYS A 278 70.70 -0.57 -3.72
N ASP A 279 70.79 -0.18 -2.46
CA ASP A 279 69.65 -0.16 -1.53
C ASP A 279 68.77 1.07 -1.78
N ARG A 280 69.35 2.26 -2.02
CA ARG A 280 68.57 3.46 -2.44
C ARG A 280 67.81 3.26 -3.75
N SER A 281 68.35 2.52 -4.71
CA SER A 281 67.69 2.25 -5.99
C SER A 281 66.58 1.19 -5.87
N LYS A 282 66.71 0.23 -4.96
CA LYS A 282 65.62 -0.71 -4.61
C LYS A 282 64.50 -0.01 -3.85
N GLU A 283 64.82 0.82 -2.86
CA GLU A 283 63.85 1.64 -2.11
C GLU A 283 63.06 2.55 -3.05
N LYS A 284 63.74 3.31 -3.92
CA LYS A 284 63.08 4.17 -4.92
C LYS A 284 62.16 3.40 -5.88
N ARG A 285 62.47 2.14 -6.21
CA ARG A 285 61.60 1.28 -7.04
C ARG A 285 60.39 0.79 -6.25
N LEU A 286 60.56 0.45 -4.97
CA LEU A 286 59.48 0.05 -4.09
C LEU A 286 58.47 1.19 -3.89
N ASP A 287 58.98 2.40 -3.61
CA ASP A 287 58.19 3.61 -3.42
C ASP A 287 57.38 3.95 -4.69
N HIS A 288 57.95 3.71 -5.87
CA HIS A 288 57.26 3.93 -7.15
C HIS A 288 56.05 3.00 -7.34
N TYR A 289 56.18 1.71 -7.05
CA TYR A 289 55.05 0.76 -7.17
C TYR A 289 53.96 1.02 -6.14
N ILE A 290 54.32 1.39 -4.91
CA ILE A 290 53.37 1.75 -3.85
C ILE A 290 52.60 3.03 -4.23
N LEU A 291 53.31 4.05 -4.73
CA LEU A 291 52.68 5.29 -5.20
C LEU A 291 51.73 5.03 -6.38
N LEU A 292 52.16 4.20 -7.34
CA LEU A 292 51.34 3.84 -8.50
C LEU A 292 50.07 3.08 -8.07
N TYR A 293 50.20 2.10 -7.18
CA TYR A 293 49.08 1.35 -6.63
C TYR A 293 48.08 2.28 -5.91
N LEU A 294 48.58 3.18 -5.05
CA LEU A 294 47.75 4.14 -4.34
C LEU A 294 47.02 5.08 -5.30
N LEU A 295 47.68 5.58 -6.34
CA LEU A 295 47.07 6.45 -7.34
C LEU A 295 45.97 5.71 -8.14
N THR A 296 46.20 4.46 -8.53
CA THR A 296 45.20 3.65 -9.22
C THR A 296 44.00 3.29 -8.32
N GLY A 297 44.23 3.03 -7.03
CA GLY A 297 43.17 2.80 -6.05
C GLY A 297 42.32 4.04 -5.80
N MET A 298 42.96 5.22 -5.64
CA MET A 298 42.25 6.50 -5.50
C MET A 298 41.43 6.85 -6.74
N PHE A 299 41.94 6.53 -7.93
CA PHE A 299 41.19 6.66 -9.18
C PHE A 299 39.93 5.77 -9.17
N ALA A 300 40.06 4.49 -8.84
CA ALA A 300 38.93 3.56 -8.78
C ALA A 300 37.86 4.04 -7.78
N LEU A 301 38.26 4.40 -6.56
CA LEU A 301 37.36 4.91 -5.52
C LEU A 301 36.63 6.19 -5.94
N ALA A 302 37.34 7.12 -6.59
CA ALA A 302 36.72 8.37 -7.06
C ALA A 302 35.64 8.12 -8.11
N PHE A 303 35.91 7.24 -9.10
CA PHE A 303 34.93 6.91 -10.13
C PHE A 303 33.77 6.08 -9.60
N GLU A 304 33.99 5.23 -8.60
CA GLU A 304 32.94 4.50 -7.91
C GLU A 304 31.97 5.44 -7.16
N LEU A 305 32.51 6.43 -6.43
CA LEU A 305 31.70 7.47 -5.78
C LEU A 305 30.91 8.32 -6.79
N ILE A 306 31.53 8.67 -7.92
CA ILE A 306 30.88 9.43 -9.00
C ILE A 306 29.74 8.60 -9.61
N ARG A 307 29.97 7.31 -9.90
CA ARG A 307 28.96 6.39 -10.41
C ARG A 307 27.77 6.32 -9.46
N GLU A 308 28.02 6.06 -8.18
CA GLU A 308 26.95 5.87 -7.19
C GLU A 308 26.11 7.13 -7.00
N THR A 309 26.77 8.29 -6.93
CA THR A 309 26.09 9.59 -6.85
C THR A 309 25.28 9.87 -8.12
N TYR A 310 25.85 9.60 -9.30
CA TYR A 310 25.17 9.80 -10.57
C TYR A 310 23.89 8.96 -10.67
N PHE A 311 23.97 7.67 -10.36
CA PHE A 311 22.83 6.76 -10.41
C PHE A 311 21.75 7.12 -9.41
N THR A 312 22.13 7.44 -8.16
CA THR A 312 21.20 7.89 -7.13
C THR A 312 20.47 9.17 -7.55
N CYS A 313 21.17 10.15 -8.15
CA CYS A 313 20.50 11.34 -8.66
C CYS A 313 19.54 11.02 -9.81
N ARG A 314 19.91 10.11 -10.72
CA ARG A 314 19.08 9.73 -11.88
C ARG A 314 17.84 8.94 -11.47
N SER A 315 17.95 8.04 -10.50
CA SER A 315 16.81 7.27 -10.00
C SER A 315 15.77 8.18 -9.33
N ILE A 316 16.20 9.17 -8.54
CA ILE A 316 15.30 10.15 -7.92
C ILE A 316 14.55 10.97 -8.98
N ILE A 317 15.24 11.38 -10.06
CA ILE A 317 14.60 12.09 -11.19
C ILE A 317 13.56 11.20 -11.88
N ALA A 318 13.90 9.93 -12.11
CA ALA A 318 12.99 8.98 -12.74
C ALA A 318 11.75 8.70 -11.87
N GLY A 319 11.94 8.49 -10.58
CA GLY A 319 10.88 8.32 -9.58
C GLY A 319 9.92 9.49 -9.55
N ARG A 320 10.45 10.72 -9.47
CA ARG A 320 9.66 11.95 -9.53
C ARG A 320 8.83 12.04 -10.82
N LYS A 321 9.42 11.74 -11.97
CA LYS A 321 8.73 11.81 -13.26
C LYS A 321 7.64 10.75 -13.40
N ILE A 322 7.86 9.54 -12.86
CA ILE A 322 6.85 8.48 -12.80
C ILE A 322 5.70 8.92 -11.89
N TYR A 323 6.00 9.48 -10.71
CA TYR A 323 5.01 9.97 -9.76
C TYR A 323 4.16 11.12 -10.34
N GLU A 324 4.79 12.12 -10.97
CA GLU A 324 4.07 13.23 -11.62
C GLU A 324 3.12 12.72 -12.71
N ARG A 325 3.56 11.76 -13.54
CA ARG A 325 2.71 11.10 -14.55
C ARG A 325 1.57 10.30 -13.93
N LEU A 326 1.82 9.57 -12.85
CA LEU A 326 0.82 8.80 -12.14
C LEU A 326 -0.28 9.72 -11.57
N ILE A 327 0.11 10.77 -10.85
CA ILE A 327 -0.83 11.73 -10.24
C ILE A 327 -1.65 12.46 -11.31
N SER A 328 -0.99 12.97 -12.35
CA SER A 328 -1.70 13.67 -13.44
C SER A 328 -2.67 12.75 -14.20
N THR A 329 -2.34 11.47 -14.36
CA THR A 329 -3.25 10.50 -14.96
C THR A 329 -4.42 10.19 -14.03
N LEU A 330 -4.16 10.02 -12.72
CA LEU A 330 -5.18 9.75 -11.72
C LEU A 330 -6.18 10.90 -11.59
N LEU A 331 -5.70 12.14 -11.53
CA LEU A 331 -6.57 13.32 -11.43
C LEU A 331 -7.44 13.55 -12.67
N ASN A 332 -7.00 13.08 -13.84
CA ASN A 332 -7.75 13.16 -15.08
C ASN A 332 -8.58 11.89 -15.36
N ALA A 333 -8.59 10.92 -14.46
CA ALA A 333 -9.37 9.70 -14.62
C ALA A 333 -10.88 9.99 -14.47
N GLN A 334 -11.69 9.23 -15.20
CA GLN A 334 -13.15 9.35 -15.11
C GLN A 334 -13.64 8.92 -13.71
N VAL A 335 -14.73 9.52 -13.23
CA VAL A 335 -15.33 9.20 -11.91
C VAL A 335 -15.60 7.70 -11.74
N ARG A 336 -16.02 7.02 -12.82
CA ARG A 336 -16.24 5.57 -12.83
C ARG A 336 -15.02 4.73 -12.40
N PHE A 337 -13.80 5.23 -12.63
CA PHE A 337 -12.58 4.55 -12.15
C PHE A 337 -12.55 4.48 -10.62
N PHE A 338 -12.95 5.55 -9.93
CA PHE A 338 -12.94 5.62 -8.48
C PHE A 338 -14.06 4.80 -7.82
N ASP A 339 -15.14 4.51 -8.55
CA ASP A 339 -16.22 3.64 -8.06
C ASP A 339 -15.91 2.15 -8.24
N THR A 340 -15.06 1.81 -9.21
CA THR A 340 -14.72 0.42 -9.56
C THR A 340 -13.43 -0.07 -8.90
N VAL A 341 -12.52 0.85 -8.57
CA VAL A 341 -11.23 0.55 -7.97
C VAL A 341 -11.24 0.97 -6.50
N PRO A 342 -10.97 0.04 -5.55
CA PRO A 342 -11.03 0.35 -4.13
C PRO A 342 -9.96 1.36 -3.73
N MET A 343 -10.29 2.26 -2.80
CA MET A 343 -9.40 3.36 -2.42
C MET A 343 -8.07 2.85 -1.83
N GLY A 344 -8.12 1.70 -1.14
CA GLY A 344 -6.92 1.03 -0.63
C GLY A 344 -5.92 0.65 -1.72
N ARG A 345 -6.37 0.31 -2.93
CA ARG A 345 -5.49 -0.01 -4.08
C ARG A 345 -4.77 1.23 -4.58
N VAL A 346 -5.50 2.34 -4.75
CA VAL A 346 -4.93 3.64 -5.15
C VAL A 346 -3.88 4.08 -4.13
N LEU A 347 -4.20 3.98 -2.84
CA LEU A 347 -3.28 4.33 -1.76
C LEU A 347 -2.04 3.43 -1.74
N ASN A 348 -2.20 2.12 -1.90
CA ASN A 348 -1.08 1.19 -1.94
C ASN A 348 -0.14 1.49 -3.12
N ARG A 349 -0.68 1.86 -4.28
CA ARG A 349 0.09 2.26 -5.46
C ARG A 349 0.86 3.56 -5.23
N LEU A 350 0.23 4.55 -4.59
CA LEU A 350 0.87 5.82 -4.25
C LEU A 350 1.88 5.73 -3.10
N SER A 351 1.75 4.74 -2.22
CA SER A 351 2.60 4.58 -1.04
C SER A 351 3.66 3.49 -1.23
N THR A 352 3.26 2.22 -1.22
CA THR A 352 4.18 1.10 -1.23
C THR A 352 4.91 0.99 -2.56
N ASP A 353 4.19 1.06 -3.68
CA ASP A 353 4.80 0.79 -4.98
C ASP A 353 5.71 1.93 -5.42
N VAL A 354 5.30 3.19 -5.24
CA VAL A 354 6.18 4.35 -5.45
C VAL A 354 7.44 4.24 -4.60
N ARG A 355 7.32 3.85 -3.32
CA ARG A 355 8.49 3.62 -2.44
C ARG A 355 9.42 2.54 -2.99
N THR A 356 8.88 1.44 -3.54
CA THR A 356 9.72 0.40 -4.16
C THR A 356 10.43 0.90 -5.41
N VAL A 357 9.78 1.73 -6.23
CA VAL A 357 10.38 2.33 -7.43
C VAL A 357 11.47 3.34 -7.06
N ASP A 358 11.27 4.13 -6.00
CA ASP A 358 12.19 5.19 -5.60
C ASP A 358 13.44 4.67 -4.87
N ARG A 359 13.31 3.62 -4.04
CA ARG A 359 14.42 3.09 -3.24
C ARG A 359 14.94 1.75 -3.75
N GLU A 360 14.07 0.76 -3.82
CA GLU A 360 14.50 -0.64 -4.02
C GLU A 360 14.89 -0.94 -5.47
N LEU A 361 14.15 -0.39 -6.45
CA LEU A 361 14.38 -0.67 -7.86
C LEU A 361 15.72 -0.10 -8.35
N ALA A 362 16.08 1.10 -7.89
CA ALA A 362 17.31 1.77 -8.29
C ALA A 362 18.54 0.97 -7.84
N ASP A 363 18.61 0.67 -6.55
CA ASP A 363 19.70 -0.10 -5.94
C ASP A 363 19.81 -1.49 -6.60
N ALA A 364 18.68 -2.17 -6.79
CA ALA A 364 18.66 -3.47 -7.45
C ALA A 364 19.19 -3.43 -8.89
N LEU A 365 18.88 -2.38 -9.66
CA LEU A 365 19.39 -2.23 -11.03
C LEU A 365 20.90 -1.97 -11.06
N ILE A 366 21.40 -1.17 -10.12
CA ILE A 366 22.84 -0.87 -9.99
C ILE A 366 23.60 -2.15 -9.65
N TYR A 367 23.19 -2.85 -8.59
CA TYR A 367 23.83 -4.10 -8.18
C TYR A 367 23.73 -5.19 -9.25
N MET A 368 22.58 -5.32 -9.92
CA MET A 368 22.44 -6.27 -11.03
C MET A 368 23.42 -5.95 -12.18
N ALA A 369 23.58 -4.68 -12.52
CA ALA A 369 24.52 -4.28 -13.58
C ALA A 369 25.99 -4.54 -13.16
N GLU A 370 26.33 -4.27 -11.90
CA GLU A 370 27.65 -4.54 -11.32
C GLU A 370 27.97 -6.04 -11.29
N ASP A 371 27.03 -6.86 -10.80
CA ASP A 371 27.18 -8.32 -10.75
C ASP A 371 27.35 -8.92 -12.14
N VAL A 372 26.57 -8.47 -13.13
CA VAL A 372 26.67 -8.93 -14.52
C VAL A 372 28.01 -8.53 -15.14
N LEU A 373 28.47 -7.30 -14.91
CA LEU A 373 29.74 -6.83 -15.46
C LEU A 373 30.93 -7.56 -14.81
N SER A 374 30.90 -7.73 -13.49
CA SER A 374 31.92 -8.45 -12.71
C SER A 374 31.98 -9.93 -13.10
N THR A 375 30.85 -10.61 -13.22
CA THR A 375 30.83 -12.01 -13.70
C THR A 375 31.37 -12.15 -15.12
N LEU A 376 31.06 -11.19 -16.01
CA LEU A 376 31.60 -11.18 -17.36
C LEU A 376 33.12 -10.91 -17.35
N ALA A 377 33.61 -10.00 -16.53
CA ALA A 377 35.04 -9.70 -16.38
C ALA A 377 35.81 -10.91 -15.87
N ILE A 378 35.32 -11.59 -14.82
CA ILE A 378 35.91 -12.82 -14.29
C ILE A 378 35.93 -13.91 -15.36
N LEU A 379 34.83 -14.09 -16.10
CA LEU A 379 34.76 -15.08 -17.19
C LEU A 379 35.84 -14.82 -18.26
N VAL A 380 36.03 -13.56 -18.66
CA VAL A 380 37.06 -13.18 -19.63
C VAL A 380 38.47 -13.50 -19.11
N VAL A 381 38.77 -13.17 -17.85
CA VAL A 381 40.08 -13.46 -17.23
C VAL A 381 40.32 -14.96 -17.12
N VAL A 382 39.32 -15.73 -16.70
CA VAL A 382 39.38 -17.21 -16.61
C VAL A 382 39.68 -17.83 -17.96
N VAL A 383 39.00 -17.40 -19.02
CA VAL A 383 39.22 -17.88 -20.39
C VAL A 383 40.62 -17.52 -20.90
N ALA A 384 41.15 -16.34 -20.55
CA ALA A 384 42.44 -15.87 -21.03
C ALA A 384 43.64 -16.51 -20.31
N VAL A 385 43.50 -16.87 -19.03
CA VAL A 385 44.61 -17.30 -18.18
C VAL A 385 44.67 -18.81 -17.99
N LEU A 386 43.53 -19.51 -17.95
CA LEU A 386 43.48 -20.92 -17.54
C LEU A 386 43.55 -21.91 -18.72
N PRO A 387 44.18 -23.08 -18.54
CA PRO A 387 44.26 -24.10 -19.59
C PRO A 387 42.89 -24.61 -20.04
N MET A 388 42.79 -25.06 -21.31
CA MET A 388 41.54 -25.54 -21.92
C MET A 388 40.79 -26.62 -21.11
N GLY A 389 41.48 -27.43 -20.32
CA GLY A 389 40.86 -28.44 -19.46
C GLY A 389 39.99 -27.85 -18.33
N PHE A 390 40.39 -26.70 -17.76
CA PHE A 390 39.62 -26.04 -16.70
C PHE A 390 38.33 -25.39 -17.23
N LEU A 391 38.35 -24.92 -18.48
CA LEU A 391 37.22 -24.29 -19.14
C LEU A 391 36.00 -25.22 -19.23
N ILE A 392 36.22 -26.51 -19.48
CA ILE A 392 35.16 -27.52 -19.54
C ILE A 392 34.45 -27.65 -18.18
N SER A 393 35.22 -27.65 -17.09
CA SER A 393 34.67 -27.71 -15.73
C SER A 393 33.87 -26.45 -15.39
N THR A 394 34.37 -25.26 -15.75
CA THR A 394 33.68 -23.98 -15.53
C THR A 394 32.37 -23.90 -16.32
N MET A 395 32.36 -24.39 -17.57
CA MET A 395 31.14 -24.42 -18.40
C MET A 395 30.07 -25.32 -17.77
N GLY A 396 30.46 -26.48 -17.25
CA GLY A 396 29.56 -27.40 -16.55
C GLY A 396 28.96 -26.77 -15.28
N ALA A 397 29.79 -26.09 -14.48
CA ALA A 397 29.31 -25.37 -13.30
C ALA A 397 28.33 -24.24 -13.67
N CYS A 398 28.63 -23.47 -14.73
CA CYS A 398 27.76 -22.40 -15.21
C CYS A 398 26.37 -22.92 -15.63
N LEU A 399 26.32 -24.04 -16.36
CA LEU A 399 25.05 -24.67 -16.75
C LEU A 399 24.20 -25.10 -15.54
N ILE A 400 24.84 -25.65 -14.50
CA ILE A 400 24.15 -26.02 -13.27
C ILE A 400 23.58 -24.78 -12.57
N TYR A 401 24.36 -23.70 -12.45
CA TYR A 401 23.89 -22.44 -11.87
C TYR A 401 22.73 -21.83 -12.65
N VAL A 402 22.77 -21.86 -13.98
CA VAL A 402 21.66 -21.40 -14.83
C VAL A 402 20.41 -22.23 -14.58
N ALA A 403 20.53 -23.56 -14.50
CA ALA A 403 19.40 -24.45 -14.21
C ALA A 403 18.77 -24.17 -12.83
N ILE A 404 19.60 -23.98 -11.80
CA ILE A 404 19.14 -23.60 -10.45
C ILE A 404 18.45 -22.23 -10.50
N GLY A 405 19.02 -21.26 -11.21
CA GLY A 405 18.44 -19.92 -11.38
C GLY A 405 17.04 -19.96 -11.99
N TYR A 406 16.83 -20.77 -13.04
CA TYR A 406 15.51 -20.95 -13.65
C TYR A 406 14.46 -21.49 -12.66
N LEU A 407 14.82 -22.51 -11.88
CA LEU A 407 13.95 -23.08 -10.84
C LEU A 407 13.62 -22.06 -9.74
N TYR A 408 14.62 -21.32 -9.27
CA TYR A 408 14.47 -20.31 -8.22
C TYR A 408 13.58 -19.12 -8.67
N LEU A 409 13.79 -18.63 -9.90
CA LEU A 409 13.02 -17.53 -10.47
C LEU A 409 11.54 -17.88 -10.66
N ALA A 410 11.24 -19.12 -11.04
CA ALA A 410 9.86 -19.60 -11.16
C ALA A 410 9.14 -19.54 -9.80
N SER A 411 9.74 -20.11 -8.76
CA SER A 411 9.16 -20.17 -7.42
C SER A 411 9.03 -18.79 -6.75
N THR A 412 10.10 -17.99 -6.77
CA THR A 412 10.12 -16.67 -6.11
C THR A 412 9.09 -15.71 -6.72
N ARG A 413 8.84 -15.80 -8.02
CA ARG A 413 7.85 -14.96 -8.69
C ARG A 413 6.43 -15.24 -8.20
N GLU A 414 6.08 -16.52 -8.02
CA GLU A 414 4.76 -16.90 -7.51
C GLU A 414 4.56 -16.51 -6.04
N ILE A 415 5.61 -16.61 -5.22
CA ILE A 415 5.58 -16.20 -3.81
C ILE A 415 5.36 -14.68 -3.70
N LYS A 416 6.20 -13.88 -4.37
CA LYS A 416 6.04 -12.40 -4.37
C LYS A 416 4.67 -11.98 -4.89
N ARG A 417 4.11 -12.72 -5.86
CA ARG A 417 2.75 -12.51 -6.36
C ARG A 417 1.71 -12.75 -5.26
N SER A 418 1.79 -13.89 -4.57
CA SER A 418 0.86 -14.24 -3.49
C SER A 418 0.92 -13.23 -2.34
N GLU A 419 2.11 -12.78 -1.97
CA GLU A 419 2.32 -11.78 -0.93
C GLU A 419 1.60 -10.46 -1.27
N SER A 420 1.83 -9.93 -2.47
CA SER A 420 1.20 -8.67 -2.91
C SER A 420 -0.33 -8.74 -2.91
N THR A 421 -0.92 -9.84 -3.40
CA THR A 421 -2.38 -10.03 -3.42
C THR A 421 -2.96 -10.18 -2.01
N SER A 422 -2.27 -10.85 -1.10
CA SER A 422 -2.72 -11.04 0.28
C SER A 422 -2.68 -9.77 1.13
N ARG A 423 -1.86 -8.77 0.76
CA ARG A 423 -1.67 -7.54 1.53
C ARG A 423 -2.80 -6.53 1.32
N SER A 424 -3.36 -6.44 0.13
CA SER A 424 -4.40 -5.44 -0.20
C SER A 424 -5.67 -5.56 0.66
N PRO A 425 -6.24 -6.75 0.89
CA PRO A 425 -7.44 -6.90 1.73
C PRO A 425 -7.22 -6.46 3.18
N VAL A 426 -6.03 -6.73 3.73
CA VAL A 426 -5.68 -6.35 5.12
C VAL A 426 -5.67 -4.83 5.27
N ILE A 427 -5.07 -4.12 4.31
CA ILE A 427 -5.06 -2.65 4.31
C ILE A 427 -6.47 -2.11 4.14
N SER A 428 -7.28 -2.68 3.24
CA SER A 428 -8.67 -2.28 3.03
C SER A 428 -9.48 -2.40 4.32
N LEU A 429 -9.40 -3.55 4.99
CA LEU A 429 -10.10 -3.80 6.25
C LEU A 429 -9.66 -2.82 7.35
N CYS A 430 -8.34 -2.60 7.50
CA CYS A 430 -7.84 -1.61 8.45
C CYS A 430 -8.35 -0.20 8.15
N THR A 431 -8.42 0.21 6.87
CA THR A 431 -8.93 1.54 6.50
C THR A 431 -10.42 1.67 6.77
N GLU A 432 -11.23 0.63 6.53
CA GLU A 432 -12.65 0.63 6.84
C GLU A 432 -12.89 0.79 8.34
N TRP A 433 -12.20 -0.02 9.15
CA TRP A 433 -12.33 0.02 10.61
C TRP A 433 -11.92 1.38 11.18
N LEU A 434 -10.81 1.93 10.68
CA LEU A 434 -10.28 3.19 11.17
C LEU A 434 -11.21 4.36 10.81
N MET A 435 -11.81 4.35 9.62
CA MET A 435 -12.79 5.36 9.24
C MET A 435 -14.07 5.27 10.07
N GLU A 436 -14.61 4.07 10.30
CA GLU A 436 -15.83 3.88 11.10
C GLU A 436 -15.62 4.36 12.55
N ILE A 437 -14.43 4.10 13.13
CA ILE A 437 -14.06 4.61 14.45
C ILE A 437 -13.87 6.13 14.45
N LEU A 438 -13.19 6.70 13.43
CA LEU A 438 -12.93 8.14 13.37
C LEU A 438 -14.18 8.98 13.12
N GLU A 439 -15.17 8.44 12.40
CA GLU A 439 -16.47 9.07 12.18
C GLU A 439 -17.30 9.14 13.47
N ASP A 440 -17.00 8.28 14.45
CA ASP A 440 -17.60 8.27 15.80
C ASP A 440 -16.96 9.30 16.77
N ILE A 441 -15.70 9.69 16.54
CA ILE A 441 -14.94 10.61 17.42
C ILE A 441 -15.40 12.09 17.41
N PRO A 442 -16.05 12.69 16.37
CA PRO A 442 -16.39 14.11 16.40
C PRO A 442 -17.41 14.44 17.50
N SER A 443 -18.17 13.45 17.99
CA SER A 443 -19.16 13.63 19.05
C SER A 443 -18.54 13.88 20.44
N ARG A 444 -17.26 13.57 20.65
CA ARG A 444 -16.58 13.73 21.96
C ARG A 444 -15.81 15.03 22.12
N CYS A 445 -15.46 15.71 21.02
CA CYS A 445 -14.67 16.95 21.08
C CYS A 445 -15.51 18.23 21.14
N SER A 446 -16.80 18.19 20.79
CA SER A 446 -17.68 19.37 20.87
C SER A 446 -18.20 19.67 22.29
N SER A 447 -18.09 18.73 23.23
CA SER A 447 -18.62 18.89 24.60
C SER A 447 -17.60 19.44 25.62
N SER A 448 -16.36 19.74 25.23
CA SER A 448 -15.31 20.19 26.18
C SER A 448 -14.89 21.66 26.01
N SER A 449 -15.52 22.44 25.12
CA SER A 449 -15.10 23.83 24.85
C SER A 449 -15.96 24.90 25.53
N THR A 450 -16.39 24.69 26.77
CA THR A 450 -16.86 25.80 27.61
C THR A 450 -16.57 25.50 29.08
N HIS A 451 -15.33 25.75 29.52
CA HIS A 451 -15.01 26.52 30.72
C HIS A 451 -13.50 26.47 31.01
N THR A 452 -12.98 27.61 31.47
CA THR A 452 -11.65 27.86 32.06
C THR A 452 -10.46 28.12 31.11
N THR A 453 -10.19 29.42 31.01
CA THR A 453 -8.88 30.06 30.80
C THR A 453 -7.73 29.32 31.47
N GLY A 454 -6.74 28.93 30.67
CA GLY A 454 -5.45 28.42 31.15
C GLY A 454 -4.69 27.75 30.01
N HIS A 455 -3.64 28.41 29.54
CA HIS A 455 -2.60 27.78 28.73
C HIS A 455 -2.19 26.45 29.35
N PHE A 456 -2.38 25.32 28.65
CA PHE A 456 -1.43 24.21 28.48
C PHE A 456 -2.12 22.99 27.82
N SER A 457 -1.50 22.50 26.74
CA SER A 457 -1.53 21.11 26.26
C SER A 457 -2.80 20.56 25.57
N CYS A 458 -3.02 20.99 24.32
CA CYS A 458 -3.67 20.15 23.29
C CYS A 458 -2.62 19.65 22.29
N TYR A 459 -1.67 18.84 22.77
CA TYR A 459 -0.74 18.09 21.90
C TYR A 459 -0.74 16.58 22.21
N GLY A 460 -1.51 16.10 23.19
CA GLY A 460 -1.44 14.70 23.65
C GLY A 460 -2.33 13.69 22.92
N CYS A 461 -3.47 14.09 22.35
CA CYS A 461 -4.43 13.10 21.81
C CYS A 461 -4.13 12.67 20.36
N ALA A 462 -3.50 13.53 19.56
CA ALA A 462 -3.10 13.19 18.19
C ALA A 462 -1.79 12.38 18.16
N THR A 463 -0.92 12.56 19.15
CA THR A 463 0.33 11.80 19.27
C THR A 463 0.08 10.36 19.70
N ASP A 464 -0.91 10.08 20.54
CA ASP A 464 -1.14 8.72 21.05
C ASP A 464 -1.73 7.77 19.99
N GLY A 465 -2.59 8.27 19.09
CA GLY A 465 -3.05 7.49 17.93
C GLY A 465 -1.93 7.20 16.92
N PHE A 466 -1.04 8.18 16.70
CA PHE A 466 0.11 8.02 15.82
C PHE A 466 1.18 7.10 16.42
N LEU A 467 1.37 7.16 17.75
CA LEU A 467 2.32 6.31 18.48
C LEU A 467 1.84 4.86 18.55
N VAL A 468 0.54 4.62 18.77
CA VAL A 468 -0.05 3.26 18.74
C VAL A 468 -0.01 2.69 17.33
N GLY A 469 -0.30 3.51 16.30
CA GLY A 469 -0.14 3.10 14.89
C GLY A 469 1.31 2.78 14.50
N LEU A 470 2.27 3.59 14.97
CA LEU A 470 3.70 3.38 14.73
C LEU A 470 4.24 2.16 15.50
N ILE A 471 3.77 1.92 16.72
CA ILE A 471 4.15 0.74 17.53
C ILE A 471 3.60 -0.55 16.91
N LEU A 472 2.39 -0.55 16.36
CA LEU A 472 1.83 -1.70 15.63
C LEU A 472 2.54 -1.95 14.28
N LEU A 473 2.91 -0.89 13.56
CA LEU A 473 3.72 -0.98 12.34
C LEU A 473 5.14 -1.48 12.62
N LEU A 474 5.76 -1.03 13.72
CA LEU A 474 7.07 -1.52 14.16
C LEU A 474 7.00 -2.98 14.62
N HIS A 475 5.95 -3.39 15.33
CA HIS A 475 5.77 -4.80 15.73
C HIS A 475 5.58 -5.73 14.53
N SER A 476 4.80 -5.31 13.52
CA SER A 476 4.61 -6.10 12.30
C SER A 476 5.90 -6.21 11.45
N SER A 477 6.73 -5.17 11.46
CA SER A 477 8.04 -5.17 10.77
C SER A 477 9.08 -6.02 11.53
N LEU A 478 9.04 -6.02 12.86
CA LEU A 478 9.92 -6.83 13.71
C LEU A 478 9.57 -8.33 13.64
N PHE A 479 8.28 -8.65 13.47
CA PHE A 479 7.81 -10.03 13.32
C PHE A 479 8.23 -10.64 11.97
N LEU A 480 8.37 -9.81 10.92
CA LEU A 480 8.87 -10.24 9.61
C LEU A 480 10.39 -10.48 9.60
N LEU A 481 11.13 -9.77 10.46
CA LEU A 481 12.60 -9.88 10.59
C LEU A 481 13.05 -11.06 11.47
N LEU A 482 12.13 -11.68 12.21
CA LEU A 482 12.39 -12.87 13.04
C LEU A 482 12.16 -14.20 12.30
N PHE A 483 11.76 -14.16 11.03
CA PHE A 483 11.48 -15.32 10.18
C PHE A 483 12.28 -15.36 8.85
N ILE A 484 13.28 -14.49 8.71
CA ILE A 484 14.39 -14.60 7.74
C ILE A 484 15.63 -14.97 8.54
#